data_AF-A0A935KCU8-F1
#
_entry.id   AF-A0A935KCU8-F1
#
_cell.length_a   1.000
_cell.length_b   1.000
_cell.length_c   1.000
_cell.angle_alpha   90.00
_cell.angle_beta   90.00
_cell.angle_gamma   90.00
#
_symmetry.space_group_name_H-M   'P 1'
#
loop_
_entity.id
_entity.type
_entity.pdbx_description
1 polymer ?
#
loop_
_entity_poly.entity_id
_entity_poly.type
_entity_poly.pdbx_seq_one_letter_code
_entity_poly.pdbx_strand_id
1 'polypeptide(L)'
;MKKVLFIFLLAFAVYLTGCTDDDDINSSYYNTPVISKTTDALAYSLVADYYTQTAGYNLSFTSDSLAYSLIITNYFSGIGSLRIKDTSGTIIYEETLQGNKVISFTEANNGIPGKFEIDFDRFTGTVNFALAKSSSGN
;
A
#
# COMPACT_ATOMS: atom_id res chain seq x y z
N MET A 1 -65.37 3.48 21.72
CA MET A 1 -64.29 2.67 21.10
C MET A 1 -63.71 3.46 19.92
N LYS A 2 -62.82 4.43 20.18
CA LYS A 2 -62.28 5.38 19.18
C LYS A 2 -60.81 5.75 19.45
N LYS A 3 -60.08 4.92 20.20
CA LYS A 3 -58.66 5.18 20.56
C LYS A 3 -57.67 4.16 20.01
N VAL A 4 -58.15 3.14 19.29
CA VAL A 4 -57.29 2.06 18.78
C VAL A 4 -56.83 2.31 17.33
N LEU A 5 -57.42 3.28 16.63
CA LEU A 5 -57.11 3.54 15.21
C LEU A 5 -55.84 4.38 14.97
N PHE A 6 -55.23 4.96 16.02
CA PHE A 6 -54.08 5.87 15.84
C PHE A 6 -52.71 5.18 15.95
N ILE A 7 -52.65 3.95 16.49
CA ILE A 7 -51.38 3.25 16.71
C ILE A 7 -50.91 2.51 15.45
N PHE A 8 -51.82 2.16 14.54
CA PHE A 8 -51.45 1.49 13.29
C PHE A 8 -50.82 2.42 12.24
N LEU A 9 -51.07 3.74 12.31
CA LEU A 9 -50.52 4.67 11.34
C LEU A 9 -49.06 5.07 11.63
N LEU A 10 -48.61 4.92 12.88
CA LEU A 10 -47.23 5.27 13.28
C LEU A 10 -46.23 4.14 13.01
N ALA A 11 -46.69 2.88 12.93
CA ALA A 11 -45.82 1.72 12.69
C ALA A 11 -45.41 1.56 11.20
N PHE A 12 -46.17 2.14 10.27
CA PHE A 12 -45.86 2.05 8.83
C PHE A 12 -44.86 3.12 8.36
N ALA A 13 -44.69 4.21 9.11
CA ALA A 13 -43.78 5.30 8.75
C ALA A 13 -42.30 5.00 9.04
N VAL A 14 -42.00 3.98 9.86
CA VAL A 14 -40.61 3.65 10.26
C VAL A 14 -39.96 2.65 9.29
N TYR A 15 -40.71 2.04 8.37
CA TYR A 15 -40.17 1.09 7.39
C TYR A 15 -39.60 1.74 6.11
N LEU A 16 -39.66 3.07 5.98
CA LEU A 16 -39.22 3.78 4.76
C LEU A 16 -37.97 4.64 4.94
N THR A 17 -37.31 4.60 6.10
CA THR A 17 -36.00 5.24 6.29
C THR A 17 -34.91 4.18 6.41
N GLY A 18 -34.82 3.31 5.42
CA GLY A 18 -33.55 2.69 5.07
C GLY A 18 -32.75 3.72 4.28
N CYS A 19 -32.08 4.66 4.95
CA CYS A 19 -30.92 5.28 4.34
C CYS A 19 -29.89 4.15 4.20
N THR A 20 -29.87 3.50 3.05
CA THR A 20 -28.63 2.93 2.57
C THR A 20 -27.75 4.14 2.29
N ASP A 21 -26.86 4.45 3.24
CA ASP A 21 -25.62 5.13 2.90
C ASP A 21 -24.89 4.15 1.96
N ASP A 22 -25.27 4.18 0.67
CA ASP A 22 -24.37 3.80 -0.39
C ASP A 22 -23.30 4.89 -0.37
N ASP A 23 -22.39 4.79 0.61
CA ASP A 23 -21.07 5.35 0.48
C ASP A 23 -20.52 4.69 -0.78
N ASP A 24 -20.69 5.37 -1.91
CA ASP A 24 -19.93 5.14 -3.13
C ASP A 24 -18.46 5.25 -2.72
N ILE A 25 -17.89 4.12 -2.28
CA ILE A 25 -16.46 3.98 -2.02
C ILE A 25 -15.83 4.31 -3.36
N ASN A 26 -15.27 5.51 -3.41
CA ASN A 26 -14.72 6.11 -4.61
C ASN A 26 -13.64 5.18 -5.15
N SER A 27 -13.98 4.36 -6.16
CA SER A 27 -13.10 3.33 -6.72
C SER A 27 -11.85 3.90 -7.41
N SER A 28 -11.79 5.23 -7.52
CA SER A 28 -10.76 6.01 -8.21
C SER A 28 -9.34 5.83 -7.67
N TYR A 29 -9.13 5.31 -6.46
CA TYR A 29 -7.79 5.17 -5.86
C TYR A 29 -7.21 3.75 -5.97
N TYR A 30 -8.02 2.76 -6.32
CA TYR A 30 -7.52 1.40 -6.53
C TYR A 30 -6.59 1.37 -7.73
N ASN A 31 -5.60 0.48 -7.67
CA ASN A 31 -4.71 0.16 -8.78
C ASN A 31 -3.92 1.36 -9.33
N THR A 32 -3.79 2.44 -8.55
CA THR A 32 -3.00 3.62 -8.90
C THR A 32 -1.88 3.78 -7.88
N PRO A 33 -0.65 3.36 -8.20
CA PRO A 33 0.48 3.54 -7.31
C PRO A 33 0.76 5.02 -7.04
N VAL A 34 0.96 5.36 -5.77
CA VAL A 34 1.49 6.66 -5.36
C VAL A 34 2.98 6.47 -5.10
N ILE A 35 3.81 7.25 -5.78
CA ILE A 35 5.26 7.23 -5.59
C ILE A 35 5.80 8.63 -5.35
N SER A 36 6.64 8.76 -4.33
CA SER A 36 7.40 9.97 -4.04
C SER A 36 8.86 9.60 -3.86
N LYS A 37 9.75 10.43 -4.42
CA LYS A 37 11.19 10.22 -4.34
C LYS A 37 11.93 11.53 -4.24
N THR A 38 12.97 11.55 -3.41
CA THR A 38 13.92 12.64 -3.26
C THR A 38 15.33 12.10 -3.40
N THR A 39 16.34 12.96 -3.22
CA THR A 39 17.65 12.47 -2.82
C THR A 39 17.50 11.71 -1.50
N ASP A 40 18.05 10.50 -1.44
CA ASP A 40 18.10 9.66 -0.23
C ASP A 40 16.75 9.19 0.35
N ALA A 41 15.63 9.30 -0.37
CA ALA A 41 14.36 8.73 0.07
C ALA A 41 13.42 8.32 -1.08
N LEU A 42 12.62 7.29 -0.80
CA LEU A 42 11.57 6.74 -1.65
C LEU A 42 10.39 6.34 -0.74
N ALA A 43 9.18 6.66 -1.17
CA ALA A 43 7.94 6.10 -0.64
C ALA A 43 7.08 5.58 -1.80
N TYR A 44 6.51 4.41 -1.62
CA TYR A 44 5.59 3.75 -2.56
C TYR A 44 4.36 3.28 -1.78
N SER A 45 3.17 3.56 -2.29
CA SER A 45 1.91 3.08 -1.74
C SER A 45 0.99 2.60 -2.86
N LEU A 46 0.30 1.49 -2.62
CA LEU A 46 -0.67 0.93 -3.54
C LEU A 46 -1.81 0.28 -2.76
N VAL A 47 -3.05 0.66 -3.08
CA VAL A 47 -4.24 -0.13 -2.76
C VAL A 47 -4.62 -0.91 -4.02
N ALA A 48 -4.52 -2.22 -3.96
CA ALA A 48 -4.63 -3.11 -5.11
C ALA A 48 -5.91 -3.95 -5.07
N ASP A 49 -6.56 -4.07 -6.23
CA ASP A 49 -7.66 -4.99 -6.52
C ASP A 49 -7.35 -5.71 -7.84
N TYR A 50 -6.97 -6.98 -7.76
CA TYR A 50 -6.47 -7.78 -8.89
C TYR A 50 -5.39 -7.07 -9.74
N TYR A 51 -4.48 -6.32 -9.10
CA TYR A 51 -3.47 -5.52 -9.77
C TYR A 51 -2.38 -6.39 -10.42
N THR A 52 -2.09 -6.14 -11.69
CA THR A 52 -0.98 -6.74 -12.43
C THR A 52 -0.17 -5.65 -13.12
N GLN A 53 1.09 -5.48 -12.74
CA GLN A 53 2.01 -4.53 -13.36
C GLN A 53 3.45 -4.82 -12.95
N THR A 54 4.37 -4.65 -13.90
CA THR A 54 5.80 -4.47 -13.63
C THR A 54 6.16 -3.00 -13.75
N ALA A 55 6.84 -2.43 -12.74
CA ALA A 55 7.31 -1.05 -12.75
C ALA A 55 8.74 -0.93 -12.22
N GLY A 56 9.44 0.11 -12.67
CA GLY A 56 10.82 0.39 -12.26
C GLY A 56 11.07 1.89 -12.17
N TYR A 57 11.79 2.31 -11.12
CA TYR A 57 12.01 3.71 -10.79
C TYR A 57 13.48 3.94 -10.46
N ASN A 58 14.10 4.91 -11.15
CA ASN A 58 15.46 5.34 -10.85
C ASN A 58 15.48 6.12 -9.53
N LEU A 59 16.46 5.81 -8.70
CA LEU A 59 16.70 6.41 -7.39
C LEU A 59 17.94 7.30 -7.44
N SER A 60 18.06 8.21 -6.48
CA SER A 60 19.18 9.16 -6.39
C SER A 60 19.72 9.19 -4.96
N PHE A 61 20.06 8.01 -4.44
CA PHE A 61 20.70 7.88 -3.13
C PHE A 61 22.19 8.21 -3.25
N THR A 62 22.73 8.74 -2.16
CA THR A 62 24.13 9.12 -1.99
C THR A 62 24.83 8.31 -0.90
N SER A 63 24.09 7.44 -0.21
CA SER A 63 24.55 6.62 0.89
C SER A 63 23.99 5.20 0.79
N ASP A 64 24.75 4.25 1.30
CA ASP A 64 24.43 2.84 1.47
C ASP A 64 23.98 2.50 2.91
N SER A 65 23.80 3.53 3.77
CA SER A 65 23.17 3.40 5.08
C SER A 65 21.68 3.69 4.94
N LEU A 66 20.86 2.67 5.14
CA LEU A 66 19.47 2.65 4.70
C LEU A 66 18.55 2.18 5.82
N ALA A 67 17.35 2.76 5.86
CA ALA A 67 16.22 2.35 6.66
C ALA A 67 15.11 1.87 5.72
N TYR A 68 14.66 0.64 5.95
CA TYR A 68 13.63 -0.03 5.16
C TYR A 68 12.35 -0.16 5.99
N SER A 69 11.21 0.04 5.35
CA SER A 69 9.91 -0.34 5.91
C SER A 69 9.01 -0.88 4.81
N LEU A 70 8.47 -2.08 5.00
CA LEU A 70 7.47 -2.70 4.16
C LEU A 70 6.29 -3.11 5.04
N ILE A 71 5.09 -2.68 4.66
CA ILE A 71 3.83 -3.02 5.32
C ILE A 71 2.88 -3.53 4.24
N ILE A 72 2.38 -4.75 4.43
CA ILE A 72 1.30 -5.34 3.65
C ILE A 72 0.12 -5.59 4.57
N THR A 73 -1.02 -5.01 4.24
CA THR A 73 -2.29 -5.17 4.97
C THR A 73 -3.42 -5.53 4.01
N ASN A 74 -4.51 -6.06 4.53
CA ASN A 74 -5.69 -6.47 3.75
C ASN A 74 -5.33 -7.40 2.58
N TYR A 75 -4.26 -8.18 2.70
CA TYR A 75 -3.88 -9.15 1.68
C TYR A 75 -4.99 -10.20 1.51
N PHE A 76 -5.37 -10.44 0.27
CA PHE A 76 -6.38 -11.43 -0.08
C PHE A 76 -5.86 -12.49 -1.05
N SER A 77 -5.22 -12.08 -2.15
CA SER A 77 -4.76 -13.01 -3.19
C SER A 77 -3.64 -12.42 -4.06
N GLY A 78 -3.08 -13.27 -4.92
CA GLY A 78 -2.01 -12.91 -5.87
C GLY A 78 -0.63 -12.91 -5.23
N ILE A 79 0.34 -12.42 -5.99
CA ILE A 79 1.73 -12.35 -5.55
C ILE A 79 2.38 -11.09 -6.12
N GLY A 80 3.39 -10.57 -5.44
CA GLY A 80 4.28 -9.58 -6.01
C GLY A 80 5.72 -9.81 -5.60
N SER A 81 6.63 -9.05 -6.21
CA SER A 81 8.03 -8.99 -5.82
C SER A 81 8.51 -7.55 -5.79
N LEU A 82 9.37 -7.25 -4.84
CA LEU A 82 10.05 -5.97 -4.70
C LEU A 82 11.55 -6.20 -4.78
N ARG A 83 12.26 -5.41 -5.58
CA ARG A 83 13.71 -5.44 -5.67
C ARG A 83 14.29 -4.03 -5.58
N ILE A 84 15.40 -3.90 -4.86
CA ILE A 84 16.28 -2.74 -4.92
C ILE A 84 17.59 -3.19 -5.53
N LYS A 85 18.04 -2.44 -6.54
CA LYS A 85 19.36 -2.60 -7.15
C LYS A 85 20.21 -1.39 -6.81
N ASP A 86 21.50 -1.62 -6.59
CA ASP A 86 22.47 -0.55 -6.44
C ASP A 86 22.76 0.16 -7.77
N THR A 87 23.63 1.17 -7.75
CA THR A 87 24.07 1.89 -8.96
C THR A 87 24.86 1.02 -9.95
N SER A 88 25.36 -0.15 -9.54
CA SER A 88 26.04 -1.12 -10.42
C SER A 88 25.06 -2.13 -11.06
N GLY A 89 23.81 -2.17 -10.58
CA GLY A 89 22.79 -3.12 -11.02
C GLY A 89 22.70 -4.39 -10.16
N THR A 90 23.51 -4.49 -9.10
CA THR A 90 23.49 -5.61 -8.14
C THR A 90 22.23 -5.53 -7.28
N ILE A 91 21.54 -6.65 -7.08
CA ILE A 91 20.37 -6.71 -6.18
C ILE A 91 20.87 -6.66 -4.75
N ILE A 92 20.40 -5.67 -4.00
CA ILE A 92 20.79 -5.42 -2.59
C ILE A 92 19.64 -5.70 -1.62
N TYR A 93 18.40 -5.69 -2.11
CA TYR A 93 17.22 -6.13 -1.36
C TYR A 93 16.22 -6.78 -2.31
N GLU A 94 15.63 -7.90 -1.90
CA GLU A 94 14.55 -8.57 -2.61
C GLU A 94 13.54 -9.11 -1.60
N GLU A 95 12.25 -8.94 -1.87
CA GLU A 95 11.18 -9.41 -1.01
C GLU A 95 9.96 -9.88 -1.82
N THR A 96 9.40 -11.03 -1.43
CA THR A 96 8.13 -11.51 -1.96
C THR A 96 6.98 -10.83 -1.23
N LEU A 97 6.11 -10.18 -1.99
CA LEU A 97 4.92 -9.48 -1.51
C LEU A 97 3.76 -10.48 -1.45
N GLN A 98 3.65 -11.19 -0.33
CA GLN A 98 2.59 -12.16 -0.07
C GLN A 98 2.25 -12.20 1.42
N GLY A 99 0.95 -12.31 1.72
CA GLY A 99 0.44 -12.30 3.09
C GLY A 99 0.48 -10.93 3.75
N ASN A 100 -0.21 -10.78 4.88
CA ASN A 100 -0.06 -9.60 5.72
C ASN A 100 1.31 -9.67 6.40
N LYS A 101 2.10 -8.59 6.30
CA LYS A 101 3.45 -8.53 6.89
C LYS A 101 3.88 -7.12 7.23
N VAL A 102 4.76 -7.03 8.22
CA VAL A 102 5.47 -5.80 8.59
C VAL A 102 6.94 -6.15 8.71
N ILE A 103 7.78 -5.49 7.92
CA ILE A 103 9.23 -5.63 7.92
C ILE A 103 9.81 -4.23 8.07
N SER A 104 10.61 -4.00 9.10
CA SER A 104 11.33 -2.74 9.28
C SER A 104 12.71 -3.01 9.86
N PHE A 105 13.74 -2.46 9.22
CA PHE A 105 15.12 -2.62 9.65
C PHE A 105 16.00 -1.49 9.12
N THR A 106 17.20 -1.40 9.68
CA THR A 106 18.26 -0.52 9.19
C THR A 106 19.46 -1.36 8.84
N GLU A 107 20.12 -1.03 7.74
CA GLU A 107 21.29 -1.75 7.24
C GLU A 107 22.31 -0.73 6.69
N ALA A 108 23.59 -1.08 6.74
CA ALA A 108 24.66 -0.28 6.15
C ALA A 108 25.62 -1.18 5.37
N ASN A 109 26.36 -0.60 4.42
CA ASN A 109 27.34 -1.29 3.56
C ASN A 109 26.71 -2.30 2.59
N ASN A 110 25.46 -2.09 2.17
CA ASN A 110 24.75 -2.95 1.23
C ASN A 110 24.58 -2.29 -0.15
N GLY A 111 25.48 -1.39 -0.54
CA GLY A 111 25.45 -0.68 -1.83
C GLY A 111 24.50 0.53 -1.87
N ILE A 112 24.81 1.49 -2.75
CA ILE A 112 24.02 2.73 -2.89
C ILE A 112 22.82 2.45 -3.82
N PRO A 113 21.56 2.63 -3.37
CA PRO A 113 20.39 2.34 -4.20
C PRO A 113 20.34 3.17 -5.49
N GLY A 114 20.27 2.48 -6.63
CA GLY A 114 20.15 3.06 -7.96
C GLY A 114 18.77 2.85 -8.60
N LYS A 115 18.09 1.75 -8.29
CA LYS A 115 16.81 1.40 -8.90
C LYS A 115 15.89 0.65 -7.94
N PHE A 116 14.62 1.02 -7.91
CA PHE A 116 13.53 0.28 -7.28
C PHE A 116 12.68 -0.39 -8.36
N GLU A 117 12.46 -1.69 -8.24
CA GLU A 117 11.63 -2.47 -9.15
C GLU A 117 10.54 -3.18 -8.35
N ILE A 118 9.33 -3.20 -8.90
CA ILE A 118 8.20 -3.88 -8.30
C ILE A 118 7.41 -4.59 -9.39
N ASP A 119 6.92 -5.78 -9.07
CA ASP A 119 6.13 -6.61 -9.95
C ASP A 119 4.95 -7.18 -9.19
N PHE A 120 3.78 -7.18 -9.82
CA PHE A 120 2.55 -7.73 -9.27
C PHE A 120 1.88 -8.62 -10.29
N ASP A 121 1.35 -9.74 -9.82
CA ASP A 121 0.47 -10.65 -10.56
C ASP A 121 -0.82 -10.89 -9.76
N ARG A 122 -1.91 -10.26 -10.23
CA ARG A 122 -3.27 -10.35 -9.68
C ARG A 122 -3.33 -10.07 -8.18
N PHE A 123 -2.46 -9.17 -7.71
CA PHE A 123 -2.30 -8.87 -6.31
C PHE A 123 -3.51 -8.09 -5.77
N THR A 124 -4.01 -8.50 -4.61
CA THR A 124 -5.12 -7.82 -3.92
C THR A 124 -4.73 -7.58 -2.46
N GLY A 125 -4.75 -6.31 -2.06
CA GLY A 125 -4.32 -5.86 -0.73
C GLY A 125 -3.71 -4.46 -0.77
N THR A 126 -3.17 -3.99 0.34
CA THR A 126 -2.48 -2.70 0.45
C THR A 126 -1.00 -2.91 0.70
N VAL A 127 -0.15 -2.25 -0.08
CA VAL A 127 1.31 -2.27 0.06
C VAL A 127 1.80 -0.86 0.34
N ASN A 128 2.56 -0.69 1.42
CA ASN A 128 3.31 0.53 1.70
C ASN A 128 4.78 0.16 1.84
N PHE A 129 5.64 0.83 1.09
CA PHE A 129 7.08 0.67 1.15
C PHE A 129 7.75 2.02 1.31
N ALA A 130 8.72 2.09 2.19
CA ALA A 130 9.59 3.24 2.36
C ALA A 130 11.05 2.79 2.42
N LEU A 131 11.90 3.55 1.76
CA LEU A 131 13.34 3.43 1.81
C LEU A 131 13.89 4.83 2.04
N ALA A 132 14.71 5.01 3.06
CA ALA A 132 15.35 6.30 3.33
C ALA A 132 16.79 6.08 3.78
N LYS A 133 17.64 7.09 3.60
CA LYS A 133 18.95 7.10 4.27
C LYS A 133 18.75 7.03 5.77
N SER A 134 19.42 6.06 6.40
CA SER A 134 19.45 5.97 7.85
C SER A 134 20.31 7.11 8.40
N SER A 135 19.77 7.90 9.32
CA SER A 135 20.63 8.77 10.11
C SER A 135 21.37 7.90 11.12
N SER A 136 22.68 7.73 10.93
CA SER A 136 23.55 7.45 12.07
C SER A 136 23.29 8.54 13.10
N GLY A 137 22.66 8.20 14.23
CA GLY A 137 22.61 9.10 15.37
C GLY A 137 24.06 9.37 15.77
N ASN A 138 24.50 10.61 15.60
CA ASN A 138 25.71 11.10 16.26
C ASN A 138 25.44 11.29 17.74
#